data_AF-B4UWK4-F1
#
_entry.id   AF-B4UWK4-F1
#
_cell.length_a   1.000
_cell.length_b   1.000
_cell.length_c   1.000
_cell.angle_alpha   90.00
_cell.angle_beta   90.00
_cell.angle_gamma   90.00
#
_symmetry.space_group_name_H-M   'P 1'
#
loop_
_entity.id
_entity.type
_entity.pdbx_description
1 polymer ?
#
loop_
_entity_poly.entity_id
_entity_poly.type
_entity_poly.pdbx_seq_one_letter_code
_entity_poly.pdbx_strand_id
1 'polypeptide(L)' 'GDAEMGLCIARVKQQNHGQDDASIFQAIVSQCQSKREIIKDPPIEDDETKR' A
#
# COMPACT_ATOMS: atom_id res chain seq x y z
N GLY A 1 -3.49 12.21 -5.87
CA GLY A 1 -4.23 12.32 -7.14
C GLY A 1 -3.63 11.43 -8.21
N ASP A 2 -4.22 11.37 -9.41
CA ASP A 2 -3.81 10.46 -10.51
C ASP A 2 -2.32 10.55 -10.88
N ALA A 3 -1.73 11.75 -10.82
CA ALA A 3 -0.30 11.95 -11.09
C ALA A 3 0.61 11.19 -10.10
N GLU A 4 0.26 11.17 -8.81
CA GLU A 4 1.02 10.45 -7.78
C GLU A 4 0.88 8.93 -7.95
N MET A 5 -0.31 8.47 -8.37
CA MET A 5 -0.54 7.06 -8.71
C MET A 5 0.28 6.64 -9.93
N GLY A 6 0.33 7.48 -10.98
CA GLY A 6 1.17 7.24 -12.16
C GLY A 6 2.66 7.16 -11.82
N LEU A 7 3.16 8.04 -10.95
CA LEU A 7 4.55 8.02 -10.46
C LEU A 7 4.85 6.75 -9.65
N CYS A 8 3.91 6.29 -8.82
CA CYS A 8 4.05 5.05 -8.06
C CYS A 8 4.20 3.85 -9.00
N ILE A 9 3.31 3.71 -9.99
CA ILE A 9 3.34 2.62 -10.97
C ILE A 9 4.63 2.65 -11.79
N ALA A 10 5.05 3.82 -12.27
CA ALA A 10 6.28 3.97 -13.04
C ALA A 10 7.53 3.54 -12.24
N ARG A 11 7.57 3.88 -10.95
CA ARG A 11 8.67 3.51 -10.05
C ARG A 11 8.72 2.00 -9.82
N VAL A 12 7.58 1.35 -9.62
CA VAL A 12 7.52 -0.12 -9.48
C VAL A 12 7.90 -0.81 -10.79
N LYS A 13 7.45 -0.30 -11.95
CA LYS A 13 7.87 -0.79 -13.27
C LYS A 13 9.38 -0.70 -13.46
N GLN A 14 10.00 0.42 -13.06
CA GLN A 14 11.44 0.60 -13.15
C GLN A 14 12.22 -0.37 -12.24
N GLN A 15 11.73 -0.63 -11.03
CA GLN A 15 12.37 -1.57 -10.10
C GLN A 15 12.29 -3.03 -10.54
N ASN A 16 11.26 -3.38 -11.34
CA ASN A 16 11.00 -4.73 -11.81
C ASN A 16 11.27 -4.84 -13.33
N HIS A 17 12.24 -4.07 -13.82
CA HIS A 17 12.55 -4.01 -15.25
C HIS A 17 12.97 -5.38 -15.78
N GLY A 18 12.30 -5.84 -16.85
CA GLY A 18 12.51 -7.18 -17.44
C GLY A 18 11.59 -8.27 -16.91
N GLN A 19 10.72 -7.98 -15.94
CA GLN A 19 9.62 -8.87 -15.53
C GLN A 19 8.37 -8.60 -16.39
N ASP A 20 7.51 -9.62 -16.48
CA ASP A 20 6.23 -9.50 -17.17
C ASP A 20 5.24 -8.58 -16.42
N ASP A 21 4.29 -8.00 -17.14
CA ASP A 21 3.34 -7.04 -16.57
C ASP A 21 2.48 -7.63 -15.44
N ALA A 22 2.21 -8.96 -15.44
CA ALA A 22 1.41 -9.58 -14.38
C ALA A 22 2.20 -9.65 -13.06
N SER A 23 3.48 -10.00 -13.12
CA SER A 23 4.39 -9.95 -11.96
C SER A 23 4.49 -8.54 -11.38
N ILE A 24 4.61 -7.53 -12.23
CA ILE A 24 4.66 -6.12 -11.82
C ILE A 24 3.35 -5.69 -11.16
N PHE A 25 2.21 -6.08 -11.74
CA PHE A 25 0.90 -5.77 -11.19
C PHE A 25 0.71 -6.39 -9.80
N GLN A 26 1.15 -7.63 -9.61
CA GLN A 26 1.11 -8.30 -8.32
C GLN A 26 1.97 -7.57 -7.28
N ALA A 27 3.16 -7.08 -7.65
CA ALA A 27 4.00 -6.28 -6.75
C ALA A 27 3.32 -4.96 -6.31
N ILE A 28 2.61 -4.29 -7.22
CA ILE A 28 1.84 -3.07 -6.90
C ILE A 28 0.71 -3.40 -5.90
N VAL A 29 -0.05 -4.47 -6.16
CA VAL A 29 -1.15 -4.91 -5.30
C VAL A 29 -0.64 -5.28 -3.91
N SER A 30 0.45 -6.04 -3.80
CA SER A 30 1.04 -6.42 -2.51
C SER A 30 1.51 -5.20 -1.72
N GLN A 31 2.10 -4.18 -2.34
CA GLN A 31 2.46 -2.93 -1.65
C GLN A 31 1.23 -2.18 -1.12
N CYS A 32 0.14 -2.13 -1.90
CA CYS A 32 -1.11 -1.51 -1.44
C CYS A 32 -1.76 -2.28 -0.28
N GLN A 33 -1.70 -3.61 -0.30
CA GLN A 33 -2.25 -4.46 0.75
C GLN A 33 -1.43 -4.41 2.04
N SER A 34 -0.09 -4.42 1.95
CA SER A 34 0.80 -4.28 3.10
C SER A 34 0.54 -2.96 3.85
N LYS A 35 0.31 -1.86 3.13
CA LYS A 35 -0.07 -0.58 3.74
C LYS A 35 -1.45 -0.61 4.41
N ARG A 36 -2.37 -1.44 3.92
CA ARG A 36 -3.70 -1.64 4.52
C ARG A 36 -3.63 -2.40 5.85
N GLU A 37 -2.68 -3.32 6.01
CA GLU A 37 -2.49 -4.01 7.28
C GLU A 37 -1.94 -3.12 8.40
N ILE A 38 -1.28 -2.01 8.05
CA ILE A 38 -0.79 -1.01 9.01
C ILE A 38 -1.94 -0.14 9.54
N ILE A 39 -3.08 -0.10 8.84
CA ILE A 39 -4.33 0.52 9.31
C ILE A 39 -5.29 -0.59 9.78
N LYS A 40 -4.81 -1.50 10.61
CA LYS A 40 -5.65 -2.22 11.56
C LYS A 40 -5.60 -1.38 12.83
N ASP A 41 -6.78 -1.00 13.32
CA ASP A 41 -7.05 -0.02 14.38
C ASP A 41 -5.91 0.19 15.38
N PRO A 42 -5.62 1.44 15.79
CA PRO A 42 -4.91 1.64 17.05
C PRO A 42 -5.67 0.83 18.12
N PRO A 43 -4.98 0.16 19.06
CA PRO A 43 -5.69 -0.40 20.19
C PRO A 43 -6.54 0.73 20.77
N ILE A 44 -7.87 0.56 20.74
CA ILE A 44 -8.76 1.41 21.50
C ILE A 44 -8.32 1.16 22.95
N GLU A 45 -7.48 2.05 23.48
CA GLU A 45 -7.42 2.25 24.92
C GLU A 45 -8.84 2.65 25.30
N ASP A 46 -9.56 1.68 25.87
CA ASP A 46 -10.80 1.89 26.59
C ASP A 46 -10.45 2.78 27.79
N ASP A 47 -10.33 4.09 27.55
CA ASP A 47 -10.26 5.10 28.60
C ASP A 47 -11.67 5.21 29.20
N GLU A 48 -11.98 4.29 30.12
CA GLU A 48 -13.07 4.40 31.09
C GLU A 48 -12.80 5.56 32.05
N THR A 49 -12.73 6.80 31.54
CA THR A 49 -12.68 7.99 32.38
C THR A 49 -13.64 9.07 31.91
N LYS A 50 -14.94 8.73 31.80
CA LYS A 50 -16.04 9.69 32.02
C LYS A 50 -17.42 9.04 32.10
N ARG A 51 -17.81 8.62 33.30
CA ARG A 51 -19.02 9.11 33.98
C ARG A 51 -19.15 8.58 35.39
#